data_AF-A0A024T9Q7-F1
#
_entry.id   AF-A0A024T9Q7-F1
#
_cell.length_a   1.000
_cell.length_b   1.000
_cell.length_c   1.000
_cell.angle_alpha   90.00
_cell.angle_beta   90.00
_cell.angle_gamma   90.00
#
_symmetry.space_group_name_H-M   'P 1'
#
loop_
_entity.id
_entity.type
_entity.pdbx_description
1 polymer ?
#
loop_
_entity_poly.entity_id
_entity_poly.type
_entity_poly.pdbx_seq_one_letter_code
_entity_poly.pdbx_strand_id
1 'polypeptide(L)'
;MAKLASGAIKSTATETHLHRTTVSKLWKAFRHNARMPSSKWGRVGTKLSYTTKHVTDRVSGVLEDQRSTIRDISVATGLSIGTIHRKLRDGTIERRSSRLKSYLTDDNMRERIAFCSACGYRRPCRRRRSRFS
;
A
#
# COMPACT_ATOMS: atom_id res chain seq x y z
N MET A 1 2.03 41.37 -21.84
CA MET A 1 3.10 40.75 -22.67
C MET A 1 2.98 41.24 -24.10
N ALA A 2 4.11 41.52 -24.75
CA ALA A 2 4.20 42.09 -26.10
C ALA A 2 3.77 41.10 -27.20
N LYS A 3 3.52 41.62 -28.41
CA LYS A 3 3.17 40.83 -29.60
C LYS A 3 4.38 39.99 -30.05
N LEU A 4 4.15 38.72 -30.35
CA LEU A 4 5.20 37.82 -30.86
C LEU A 4 5.67 38.29 -32.25
N ALA A 5 6.98 38.24 -32.50
CA ALA A 5 7.56 38.57 -33.80
C ALA A 5 6.93 37.73 -34.92
N SER A 6 6.71 38.35 -36.07
CA SER A 6 6.17 37.65 -37.25
C SER A 6 7.11 36.51 -37.64
N GLY A 7 6.55 35.33 -37.95
CA GLY A 7 7.32 34.16 -38.37
C GLY A 7 7.91 33.30 -37.24
N ALA A 8 7.93 33.78 -35.98
CA ALA A 8 8.51 33.02 -34.86
C ALA A 8 7.89 31.62 -34.70
N ILE A 9 6.57 31.49 -34.84
CA ILE A 9 5.86 30.20 -34.79
C ILE A 9 6.35 29.24 -35.87
N LYS A 10 6.65 29.75 -37.07
CA LYS A 10 7.13 28.94 -38.20
C LYS A 10 8.56 28.44 -37.94
N SER A 11 9.42 29.31 -37.39
CA SER A 11 10.79 28.96 -36.99
C SER A 11 10.82 27.89 -35.90
N THR A 12 10.00 28.04 -34.86
CA THR A 12 9.92 27.05 -33.78
C THR A 12 9.31 25.73 -34.26
N ALA A 13 8.35 25.77 -35.19
CA ALA A 13 7.79 24.56 -35.79
C ALA A 13 8.83 23.77 -36.59
N THR A 14 9.71 24.45 -37.34
CA THR A 14 10.81 23.79 -38.07
C THR A 14 11.86 23.23 -37.13
N GLU A 15 12.19 23.94 -36.05
CA GLU A 15 13.18 23.52 -35.05
C GLU A 15 12.70 22.33 -34.19
N THR A 16 11.43 22.35 -33.77
CA THR A 16 10.84 21.31 -32.92
C THR A 16 10.25 20.14 -33.70
N HIS A 17 10.29 20.18 -35.03
CA HIS A 17 9.63 19.21 -35.92
C HIS A 17 8.14 18.98 -35.61
N LEU A 18 7.47 20.00 -35.06
CA LEU A 18 6.04 19.97 -34.77
C LEU A 18 5.26 20.72 -35.85
N HIS A 19 4.04 20.28 -36.13
CA HIS A 19 3.17 21.04 -37.03
C HIS A 19 2.87 22.44 -36.47
N ARG A 20 2.82 23.45 -37.35
CA ARG A 20 2.64 24.87 -36.98
C ARG A 20 1.42 25.12 -36.08
N THR A 21 0.35 24.32 -36.22
CA THR A 21 -0.87 24.46 -35.41
C THR A 21 -0.66 24.00 -33.97
N THR A 22 0.19 23.00 -33.74
CA THR A 22 0.54 22.53 -32.39
C THR A 22 1.31 23.62 -31.64
N VAL A 23 2.32 24.21 -32.29
CA VAL A 23 3.08 25.34 -31.73
C VAL A 23 2.18 26.55 -31.45
N SER A 24 1.26 26.87 -32.37
CA SER A 24 0.29 27.95 -32.17
C SER A 24 -0.67 27.70 -31.00
N LYS A 25 -1.19 26.47 -30.87
CA LYS A 25 -2.05 26.07 -29.74
C LYS A 25 -1.30 26.15 -28.42
N LEU A 26 -0.05 25.67 -28.39
CA LEU A 26 0.82 25.72 -27.21
C LEU A 26 1.09 27.17 -26.78
N TRP A 27 1.43 28.05 -27.73
CA TRP A 27 1.64 29.48 -27.45
C TRP A 27 0.40 30.17 -26.89
N LYS A 28 -0.78 29.90 -27.46
CA LYS A 28 -2.05 30.42 -26.94
C LYS A 28 -2.31 29.90 -25.53
N ALA A 29 -2.14 28.61 -25.30
CA ALA A 29 -2.34 28.01 -23.98
C ALA A 29 -1.37 28.59 -22.93
N PHE A 30 -0.09 28.80 -23.31
CA PHE A 30 0.92 29.42 -22.45
C PHE A 30 0.56 30.87 -22.10
N ARG A 31 0.05 31.62 -23.07
CA ARG A 31 -0.42 33.00 -22.87
C ARG A 31 -1.59 33.07 -21.87
N HIS A 32 -2.47 32.07 -21.86
CA HIS A 32 -3.56 31.99 -20.91
C HIS A 32 -3.11 31.47 -19.54
N ASN A 33 -2.14 30.54 -19.49
CA ASN A 33 -1.60 29.96 -18.26
C ASN A 33 -0.11 29.68 -18.40
N ALA A 34 0.75 30.56 -17.86
CA ALA A 34 2.20 30.46 -18.00
C ALA A 34 2.79 29.13 -17.47
N ARG A 35 2.14 28.52 -16.47
CA ARG A 35 2.54 27.23 -15.90
C ARG A 35 2.14 26.01 -16.73
N MET A 36 1.26 26.18 -17.73
CA MET A 36 0.77 25.10 -18.60
C MET A 36 0.41 23.80 -17.84
N PRO A 37 -0.50 23.86 -16.85
CA PRO A 37 -0.87 22.66 -16.11
C PRO A 37 -1.45 21.59 -17.05
N SER A 38 -1.22 20.33 -16.71
CA SER A 38 -1.77 19.20 -17.45
C SER A 38 -3.29 19.37 -17.63
N SER A 39 -3.76 19.35 -18.88
CA SER A 39 -5.19 19.37 -19.21
C SER A 39 -5.90 18.05 -18.88
N LYS A 40 -5.17 17.03 -18.41
CA LYS A 40 -5.79 15.81 -17.88
C LYS A 40 -6.67 16.21 -16.71
N TRP A 41 -7.96 15.89 -16.80
CA TRP A 41 -8.85 16.04 -15.66
C TRP A 41 -8.25 15.28 -14.46
N GLY A 42 -8.15 15.95 -13.32
CA GLY A 42 -7.79 15.29 -12.07
C GLY A 42 -8.83 14.22 -11.74
N ARG A 43 -8.42 13.18 -10.99
CA ARG A 43 -9.28 12.05 -10.56
C ARG A 43 -9.82 11.15 -11.68
N VAL A 44 -9.05 10.96 -12.77
CA VAL A 44 -9.32 9.91 -13.79
C VAL A 44 -8.87 8.50 -13.37
N GLY A 45 -8.40 8.33 -12.14
CA GLY A 45 -7.99 7.03 -11.62
C GLY A 45 -9.16 6.11 -11.28
N THR A 46 -8.88 4.81 -11.12
CA THR A 46 -9.86 3.81 -10.69
C THR A 46 -10.52 4.22 -9.38
N LYS A 47 -11.85 4.14 -9.32
CA LYS A 47 -12.61 4.43 -8.11
C LYS A 47 -12.20 3.47 -6.98
N LEU A 48 -12.14 3.98 -5.76
CA LEU A 48 -11.81 3.19 -4.59
C LEU A 48 -12.91 2.13 -4.35
N SER A 49 -12.54 0.85 -4.45
CA SER A 49 -13.49 -0.25 -4.30
C SER A 49 -13.99 -0.44 -2.86
N TYR A 50 -13.17 -0.10 -1.86
CA TYR A 50 -13.54 -0.21 -0.45
C TYR A 50 -13.15 1.05 0.32
N THR A 51 -14.15 1.70 0.92
CA THR A 51 -13.94 2.81 1.87
C THR A 51 -13.19 2.31 3.10
N THR A 52 -12.34 3.15 3.69
CA THR A 52 -11.57 2.82 4.90
C THR A 52 -12.45 2.34 6.03
N LYS A 53 -13.58 3.02 6.31
CA LYS A 53 -14.55 2.61 7.34
C LYS A 53 -15.10 1.20 7.12
N HIS A 54 -15.51 0.89 5.90
CA HIS A 54 -16.03 -0.44 5.57
C HIS A 54 -14.97 -1.54 5.80
N VAL A 55 -13.69 -1.25 5.52
CA VAL A 55 -12.62 -2.21 5.80
C VAL A 55 -12.40 -2.36 7.31
N THR A 56 -12.37 -1.26 8.07
CA THR A 56 -12.16 -1.33 9.52
C THR A 56 -13.29 -2.08 10.21
N ASP A 57 -14.53 -1.86 9.82
CA ASP A 57 -15.70 -2.50 10.42
C ASP A 57 -15.71 -4.01 10.15
N ARG A 58 -15.36 -4.41 8.93
CA ARG A 58 -15.21 -5.84 8.61
C ARG A 58 -14.09 -6.49 9.40
N VAL A 59 -12.94 -5.84 9.44
CA VAL A 59 -11.77 -6.39 10.15
C VAL A 59 -12.03 -6.41 11.65
N SER A 60 -12.69 -5.41 12.23
CA SER A 60 -13.04 -5.34 13.65
C SER A 60 -14.14 -6.33 14.08
N GLY A 61 -14.93 -6.85 13.15
CA GLY A 61 -15.91 -7.92 13.40
C GLY A 61 -15.33 -9.35 13.44
N VAL A 62 -14.12 -9.58 12.91
CA VAL A 62 -13.52 -10.95 12.87
C VAL A 62 -13.00 -11.37 14.23
N LEU A 63 -13.17 -12.61 14.67
CA LEU A 63 -12.59 -13.07 15.95
C LEU A 63 -11.06 -12.96 15.97
N GLU A 64 -10.47 -12.70 17.15
CA GLU A 64 -9.03 -12.42 17.28
C GLU A 64 -8.15 -13.57 16.78
N ASP A 65 -8.58 -14.81 16.97
CA ASP A 65 -7.87 -16.02 16.51
C ASP A 65 -7.75 -16.10 14.98
N GLN A 66 -8.74 -15.58 14.26
CA GLN A 66 -8.77 -15.57 12.80
C GLN A 66 -8.03 -14.37 12.19
N ARG A 67 -7.42 -13.49 13.00
CA ARG A 67 -6.65 -12.32 12.55
C ARG A 67 -5.14 -12.55 12.52
N SER A 68 -4.68 -13.80 12.61
CA SER A 68 -3.25 -14.11 12.77
C SER A 68 -2.41 -13.76 11.52
N THR A 69 -2.95 -14.03 10.34
CA THR A 69 -2.27 -13.83 9.05
C THR A 69 -3.16 -13.01 8.11
N ILE A 70 -2.53 -12.27 7.18
CA ILE A 70 -3.24 -11.52 6.13
C ILE A 70 -4.16 -12.45 5.32
N ARG A 71 -3.74 -13.71 5.10
CA ARG A 71 -4.56 -14.73 4.43
C ARG A 71 -5.81 -15.08 5.24
N ASP A 72 -5.68 -15.30 6.54
CA ASP A 72 -6.81 -15.64 7.40
C ASP A 72 -7.82 -14.50 7.44
N ILE A 73 -7.34 -13.25 7.57
CA ILE A 73 -8.18 -12.04 7.51
C ILE A 73 -8.89 -11.96 6.15
N SER A 74 -8.18 -12.26 5.06
CA SER A 74 -8.74 -12.25 3.71
C SER A 74 -9.87 -13.25 3.55
N VAL A 75 -9.69 -14.47 4.05
CA VAL A 75 -10.73 -15.51 4.03
C VAL A 75 -11.92 -15.10 4.91
N ALA A 76 -11.67 -14.60 6.12
CA ALA A 76 -12.73 -14.23 7.06
C ALA A 76 -13.56 -13.00 6.64
N THR A 77 -12.93 -11.98 6.02
CA THR A 77 -13.63 -10.75 5.59
C THR A 77 -14.07 -10.76 4.13
N GLY A 78 -13.61 -11.74 3.34
CA GLY A 78 -13.81 -11.78 1.89
C GLY A 78 -13.10 -10.66 1.13
N LEU A 79 -12.17 -9.95 1.78
CA LEU A 79 -11.37 -8.88 1.16
C LEU A 79 -10.14 -9.49 0.49
N SER A 80 -9.70 -8.90 -0.62
CA SER A 80 -8.46 -9.37 -1.25
C SER A 80 -7.23 -9.12 -0.36
N ILE A 81 -6.29 -10.06 -0.40
CA ILE A 81 -5.00 -9.97 0.32
C ILE A 81 -4.30 -8.63 0.07
N GLY A 82 -4.29 -8.16 -1.18
CA GLY A 82 -3.67 -6.88 -1.54
C GLY A 82 -4.34 -5.67 -0.90
N THR A 83 -5.66 -5.73 -0.68
CA THR A 83 -6.40 -4.67 0.02
C THR A 83 -6.02 -4.61 1.49
N ILE A 84 -6.00 -5.76 2.16
CA ILE A 84 -5.60 -5.84 3.58
C ILE A 84 -4.15 -5.40 3.74
N HIS A 85 -3.25 -5.84 2.86
CA HIS A 85 -1.84 -5.45 2.90
C HIS A 85 -1.64 -3.93 2.73
N ARG A 86 -2.30 -3.29 1.76
CA ARG A 86 -2.25 -1.82 1.64
C ARG A 86 -2.79 -1.15 2.90
N LYS A 87 -3.92 -1.60 3.44
CA LYS A 87 -4.53 -1.00 4.62
C LYS A 87 -3.71 -1.16 5.90
N LEU A 88 -2.93 -2.23 6.00
CA LEU A 88 -1.89 -2.39 7.03
C LEU A 88 -0.72 -1.42 6.80
N ARG A 89 -0.26 -1.24 5.55
CA ARG A 89 0.81 -0.27 5.23
C ARG A 89 0.38 1.18 5.48
N ASP A 90 -0.87 1.49 5.16
CA ASP A 90 -1.46 2.81 5.35
C ASP A 90 -1.78 3.13 6.83
N GLY A 91 -1.64 2.16 7.75
CA GLY A 91 -1.96 2.33 9.18
C GLY A 91 -3.47 2.40 9.48
N THR A 92 -4.33 2.05 8.51
CA THR A 92 -5.79 1.99 8.76
C THR A 92 -6.15 0.81 9.66
N ILE A 93 -5.42 -0.30 9.51
CA ILE A 93 -5.54 -1.48 10.36
C ILE A 93 -4.20 -1.64 11.05
N GLU A 94 -4.21 -1.76 12.37
CA GLU A 94 -3.00 -2.01 13.13
C GLU A 94 -2.70 -3.50 13.25
N ARG A 95 -1.41 -3.84 13.22
CA ARG A 95 -0.97 -5.21 13.40
C ARG A 95 -1.01 -5.54 14.89
N ARG A 96 -2.03 -6.28 15.32
CA ARG A 96 -2.14 -6.77 16.70
C ARG A 96 -1.29 -8.02 16.86
N SER A 97 -0.27 -7.96 17.70
CA SER A 97 0.38 -9.16 18.22
C SER A 97 -0.27 -9.50 19.56
N SER A 98 -1.06 -10.57 19.64
CA SER A 98 -1.41 -11.16 20.93
C SER A 98 -0.16 -11.86 21.46
N ARG A 99 0.64 -11.13 22.23
CA ARG A 99 1.75 -11.69 23.03
C ARG A 99 1.23 -12.11 24.41
N LEU A 100 0.02 -12.68 24.47
CA LEU A 100 -0.43 -13.34 25.67
C LEU A 100 0.50 -14.53 25.88
N LYS A 101 1.31 -14.45 26.95
CA LYS A 101 2.14 -15.57 27.36
C LYS A 101 1.18 -16.71 27.64
N SER A 102 1.33 -17.82 26.91
CA SER A 102 0.50 -19.01 27.11
C SER A 102 0.45 -19.32 28.60
N TYR A 103 -0.75 -19.61 29.11
CA TYR A 103 -0.94 -19.92 30.52
C TYR A 103 0.03 -21.04 30.93
N LEU A 104 0.83 -20.75 31.95
CA LEU A 104 1.95 -21.60 32.32
C LEU A 104 1.45 -22.64 33.31
N THR A 105 0.97 -23.78 32.80
CA THR A 105 0.65 -24.95 33.62
C THR A 105 1.92 -25.60 34.15
N ASP A 106 1.82 -26.34 35.25
CA ASP A 106 2.97 -27.06 35.84
C ASP A 106 3.63 -28.03 34.85
N ASP A 107 2.85 -28.69 34.01
CA ASP A 107 3.37 -29.56 32.95
C ASP A 107 4.18 -28.78 31.91
N ASN A 108 3.66 -27.63 31.46
CA ASN A 108 4.37 -26.74 30.54
C ASN A 108 5.68 -26.23 31.13
N MET A 109 5.77 -26.04 32.45
CA MET A 109 7.02 -25.66 33.12
C MET A 109 8.04 -26.78 33.07
N ARG A 110 7.63 -28.01 33.39
CA ARG A 110 8.50 -29.19 33.37
C ARG A 110 9.07 -29.45 31.98
N GLU A 111 8.22 -29.40 30.94
CA GLU A 111 8.66 -29.56 29.56
C GLU A 111 9.68 -28.50 29.13
N ARG A 112 9.49 -27.24 29.53
CA ARG A 112 10.40 -26.15 29.18
C ARG A 112 11.75 -26.29 29.87
N ILE A 113 11.76 -26.70 31.14
CA ILE A 113 13.00 -26.96 31.87
C ILE A 113 13.72 -28.15 31.25
N ALA A 114 13.01 -29.24 30.94
CA ALA A 114 13.58 -30.41 30.26
C ALA A 114 14.19 -30.04 28.89
N PHE A 115 13.49 -29.22 28.09
CA PHE A 115 13.99 -28.73 26.81
C PHE A 115 15.23 -27.85 26.97
N CYS A 116 15.23 -26.90 27.91
CA CYS A 116 16.38 -26.03 28.16
C CYS A 116 17.60 -26.83 28.64
N SER A 117 17.38 -27.81 29.53
CA SER A 117 18.42 -28.72 30.02
C SER A 117 18.98 -29.60 28.91
N ALA A 118 18.13 -30.07 27.98
CA ALA A 118 18.53 -30.90 26.85
C ALA A 118 19.26 -30.12 25.75
N CYS A 119 18.88 -28.86 25.50
CA CYS A 119 19.45 -28.07 24.41
C CYS A 119 20.80 -27.43 24.75
N GLY A 120 21.14 -27.26 26.02
CA GLY A 120 22.36 -26.56 26.45
C GLY A 120 22.38 -25.09 26.01
N TYR A 121 22.90 -24.18 26.83
CA TYR A 121 22.93 -22.74 26.52
C TYR A 121 23.90 -22.34 25.38
N ARG A 122 24.14 -23.19 24.38
CA ARG A 122 24.94 -22.88 23.18
C ARG A 122 24.04 -22.70 21.95
N ARG A 123 23.54 -21.46 21.82
CA ARG A 123 22.87 -20.84 20.66
C ARG A 123 21.44 -21.32 20.37
N PRO A 124 20.52 -20.39 20.02
CA PRO A 124 19.12 -20.74 19.83
C PRO A 124 18.93 -21.56 18.56
N CYS A 125 18.57 -22.82 18.71
CA CYS A 125 17.91 -23.59 17.67
C CYS A 125 16.66 -22.82 17.24
N ARG A 126 16.70 -22.13 16.09
CA ARG A 126 15.53 -21.50 15.49
C ARG A 126 14.51 -22.61 15.23
N ARG A 127 13.52 -22.74 16.11
CA ARG A 127 12.27 -23.47 15.82
C ARG A 127 11.67 -22.84 14.56
N ARG A 128 11.90 -23.46 13.39
CA ARG A 128 10.97 -23.33 12.27
C ARG A 128 9.62 -23.74 12.85
N ARG A 129 8.67 -22.81 12.94
CA ARG A 129 7.29 -23.12 13.31
C ARG A 129 6.77 -24.14 12.29
N SER A 130 6.75 -25.42 12.67
CA SER A 130 5.87 -26.40 12.05
C SER A 130 4.44 -25.96 12.40
N ARG A 131 3.68 -25.65 11.36
CA ARG A 131 2.23 -25.51 11.46
C ARG A 131 1.69 -26.85 11.95
N PHE A 132 0.97 -26.85 13.06
CA PHE A 132 0.10 -27.96 13.41
C PHE A 132 -1.09 -27.97 12.43
N SER A 133 -1.48 -29.21 12.09
CA SER A 133 -2.41 -29.66 11.08
C SER A 133 -3.78 -28.99 11.09
#